data_AF-A0A6L4ZQE6-F1
#
_entry.id   AF-A0A6L4ZQE6-F1
#
_cell.length_a   1.000
_cell.length_b   1.000
_cell.length_c   1.000
_cell.angle_alpha   90.00
_cell.angle_beta   90.00
_cell.angle_gamma   90.00
#
_symmetry.space_group_name_H-M   'P 1'
#
loop_
_entity.id
_entity.type
_entity.pdbx_description
1 polymer ?
#
loop_
_entity_poly.entity_id
_entity_poly.type
_entity_poly.pdbx_seq_one_letter_code
_entity_poly.pdbx_strand_id
1 'polypeptide(L)'
;MINKIFNKPFNKILILLVLILICFPDNSFAAKKKTKKSYSKNTQITKVNYKTKRVAKIRRFVPVNGILFQTLKGDILLEQNSQQYFNPASVMKIATSFIALEQLGYDYRFNTNIYTNGKIDQEGSLN
;
A
#
# COMPACT_ATOMS: atom_id res chain seq x y z
N MET A 1 -5.11 22.07 33.54
CA MET A 1 -4.73 23.08 32.51
C MET A 1 -5.44 22.93 31.17
N ILE A 2 -6.39 21.98 31.00
CA ILE A 2 -7.06 21.70 29.72
C ILE A 2 -8.24 22.66 29.43
N ASN A 3 -8.92 23.13 30.47
CA ASN A 3 -10.15 23.95 30.32
C ASN A 3 -9.92 25.38 29.80
N LYS A 4 -8.67 25.86 29.74
CA LYS A 4 -8.34 27.22 29.26
C LYS A 4 -8.20 27.30 27.74
N ILE A 5 -8.03 26.16 27.07
CA ILE A 5 -7.94 26.07 25.61
C ILE A 5 -9.35 26.10 24.98
N PHE A 6 -10.40 25.63 25.67
CA PHE A 6 -11.73 25.47 25.07
C PHE A 6 -12.62 26.74 25.05
N ASN A 7 -12.21 27.85 25.68
CA ASN A 7 -13.06 29.03 25.84
C ASN A 7 -12.77 30.20 24.89
N LYS A 8 -11.83 30.06 23.94
CA LYS A 8 -11.62 31.06 22.88
C LYS A 8 -12.58 30.80 21.71
N PRO A 9 -13.23 31.84 21.15
CA PRO A 9 -14.21 31.67 20.05
C PRO A 9 -13.58 31.00 18.82
N PHE A 10 -12.28 31.23 18.61
CA PHE A 10 -11.48 30.61 17.55
C PHE A 10 -11.40 29.08 17.68
N ASN A 11 -11.34 28.56 18.91
CA ASN A 11 -11.21 27.11 19.15
C ASN A 11 -12.56 26.40 19.01
N LYS A 12 -13.68 27.09 19.27
CA LYS A 12 -15.02 26.55 19.01
C LYS A 12 -15.30 26.39 17.52
N ILE A 13 -14.86 27.34 16.70
CA ILE A 13 -14.96 27.28 15.23
C ILE A 13 -14.05 26.18 14.66
N LEU A 14 -12.83 26.05 15.19
CA LEU A 14 -11.90 25.00 14.80
C LEU A 14 -12.44 23.59 15.15
N ILE A 15 -13.05 23.43 16.33
CA ILE A 15 -13.68 22.17 16.75
C ILE A 15 -14.90 21.84 15.88
N LEU A 16 -15.70 22.84 15.51
CA LEU A 16 -16.86 22.66 14.62
C LEU A 16 -16.44 22.24 13.20
N LEU A 17 -15.37 22.82 12.66
CA LEU A 17 -14.81 22.44 11.35
C LEU A 17 -14.25 21.01 11.34
N VAL A 18 -13.58 20.60 12.41
CA VAL A 18 -13.07 19.23 12.57
C VAL A 18 -14.20 18.21 12.72
N LEU A 19 -15.28 18.56 13.42
CA LEU A 19 -16.49 17.71 13.54
C LEU A 19 -17.23 17.56 12.21
N ILE A 20 -17.30 18.62 11.40
CA ILE A 20 -17.90 18.58 10.06
C ILE A 20 -17.11 17.65 9.12
N LEU A 21 -15.78 17.63 9.21
CA LEU A 21 -14.91 16.72 8.43
C LEU A 21 -15.05 15.24 8.81
N ILE A 22 -15.47 14.94 10.05
CA ILE A 22 -15.69 13.57 10.54
C ILE A 22 -17.12 13.07 10.23
N CYS A 23 -18.09 13.98 10.07
CA CYS A 23 -19.50 13.64 9.80
C CYS A 23 -19.88 13.47 8.32
N PHE A 24 -18.97 13.72 7.37
CA PHE A 24 -19.21 13.44 5.94
C PHE A 24 -18.28 12.32 5.41
N PRO A 25 -18.46 11.03 5.79
CA PRO A 25 -17.83 9.93 5.09
C PRO A 25 -18.64 9.55 3.84
N ASP A 26 -18.89 10.50 2.93
CA ASP A 26 -19.46 10.20 1.62
C ASP A 26 -18.35 10.12 0.56
N ASN A 27 -17.58 9.04 0.63
CA ASN A 27 -17.09 8.36 -0.57
C ASN A 27 -17.69 6.95 -0.62
N SER A 28 -18.99 6.85 -0.33
CA SER A 28 -19.80 5.73 -0.80
C SER A 28 -20.04 5.89 -2.30
N PHE A 29 -19.04 5.60 -3.13
CA PHE A 29 -19.22 5.55 -4.59
C PHE A 29 -19.93 4.25 -4.99
N ALA A 30 -21.18 4.10 -4.56
CA ALA A 30 -22.09 3.07 -5.05
C ALA A 30 -22.76 3.55 -6.36
N ALA A 31 -21.96 3.78 -7.40
CA ALA A 31 -22.48 3.96 -8.75
C ALA A 31 -22.55 2.60 -9.45
N LYS A 32 -23.68 1.90 -9.32
CA LYS A 32 -24.05 0.82 -10.24
C LYS A 32 -24.36 1.44 -11.61
N LYS A 33 -23.32 1.80 -12.36
CA LYS A 33 -23.45 2.05 -13.80
C LYS A 33 -23.29 0.70 -14.48
N LYS A 34 -24.35 0.21 -15.13
CA LYS A 34 -24.22 -0.77 -16.21
C LYS A 34 -23.38 -0.11 -17.31
N THR A 35 -22.06 -0.08 -17.14
CA THR A 35 -21.15 0.27 -18.22
C THR A 35 -21.27 -0.87 -19.20
N LYS A 36 -21.83 -0.57 -20.38
CA LYS A 36 -21.68 -1.42 -21.57
C LYS A 36 -20.23 -1.90 -21.57
N LYS A 37 -20.04 -3.22 -21.67
CA LYS A 37 -18.74 -3.87 -21.77
C LYS A 37 -18.06 -3.31 -23.03
N SER A 38 -17.40 -2.16 -22.88
CA SER A 38 -16.67 -1.51 -23.95
C SER A 38 -15.37 -2.29 -24.07
N TYR A 39 -15.44 -3.39 -24.82
CA TYR A 39 -14.26 -4.01 -25.38
C TYR A 39 -13.64 -2.96 -26.30
N SER A 40 -12.63 -2.25 -25.79
CA SER A 40 -11.72 -1.46 -26.62
C SER A 40 -10.97 -2.44 -27.51
N LYS A 41 -11.51 -2.66 -28.72
CA LYS A 41 -10.76 -3.21 -29.84
C LYS A 41 -9.72 -2.16 -30.25
N ASN A 42 -8.57 -2.16 -29.59
CA ASN A 42 -7.32 -1.64 -30.13
C ASN A 42 -6.17 -2.45 -29.55
N THR A 43 -6.21 -3.75 -29.83
CA THR A 43 -5.08 -4.63 -29.62
C THR A 43 -4.22 -4.58 -30.87
N GLN A 44 -3.28 -3.63 -30.94
CA GLN A 44 -2.09 -3.83 -31.77
C GLN A 44 -1.23 -4.87 -31.05
N ILE A 45 -1.60 -6.14 -31.20
CA ILE A 45 -0.81 -7.28 -30.75
C ILE A 45 0.40 -7.36 -31.67
N THR A 46 1.52 -6.78 -31.24
CA THR A 46 2.82 -7.28 -31.69
C THR A 46 2.92 -8.71 -31.20
N LYS A 47 2.80 -9.67 -32.12
CA LYS A 47 2.70 -11.11 -31.90
C LYS A 47 3.81 -11.64 -30.98
N VAL A 48 3.56 -11.74 -29.68
CA VAL A 48 4.28 -12.67 -28.80
C VAL A 48 3.37 -13.87 -28.59
N ASN A 49 3.70 -14.96 -29.28
CA ASN A 49 2.90 -16.19 -29.33
C ASN A 49 3.09 -17.00 -28.04
N TYR A 50 2.35 -16.67 -26.97
CA TYR A 50 2.27 -17.55 -25.79
C TYR A 50 1.32 -18.71 -26.09
N LYS A 51 1.91 -19.81 -26.56
CA LYS A 51 1.20 -21.07 -26.79
C LYS A 51 0.88 -21.74 -25.45
N THR A 52 -0.16 -21.30 -24.75
CA THR A 52 -0.68 -21.98 -23.54
C THR A 52 -2.04 -22.63 -23.82
N LYS A 53 -1.99 -23.85 -24.38
CA LYS A 53 -3.06 -24.85 -24.27
C LYS A 53 -2.78 -25.74 -23.07
N ARG A 54 -3.72 -25.84 -22.12
CA ARG A 54 -3.94 -26.84 -21.02
C ARG A 54 -4.43 -26.07 -19.78
N VAL A 55 -5.53 -26.35 -19.09
CA VAL A 55 -6.37 -27.55 -18.94
C VAL A 55 -7.79 -27.04 -18.64
N ALA A 56 -8.77 -27.37 -19.49
CA ALA A 56 -10.17 -27.26 -19.11
C ALA A 56 -10.51 -28.44 -18.19
N LYS A 57 -11.36 -28.20 -17.16
CA LYS A 57 -11.94 -29.17 -16.21
C LYS A 57 -11.26 -29.28 -14.83
N ILE A 58 -11.13 -28.15 -14.14
CA ILE A 58 -11.25 -28.14 -12.68
C ILE A 58 -12.23 -27.01 -12.34
N ARG A 59 -13.41 -27.33 -11.78
CA ARG A 59 -14.30 -26.34 -11.15
C ARG A 59 -13.69 -25.84 -9.84
N ARG A 60 -12.43 -25.38 -9.90
CA ARG A 60 -11.79 -24.61 -8.85
C ARG A 60 -12.25 -23.18 -9.08
N PHE A 61 -12.69 -22.52 -8.01
CA PHE A 61 -12.76 -21.07 -7.98
C PHE A 61 -11.37 -20.58 -8.37
N VAL A 62 -11.20 -20.18 -9.63
CA VAL A 62 -9.97 -19.53 -10.09
C VAL A 62 -10.09 -18.12 -9.52
N PRO A 63 -9.31 -17.75 -8.49
CA PRO A 63 -9.36 -16.38 -8.00
C PRO A 63 -9.05 -15.45 -9.17
N VAL A 64 -9.78 -14.34 -9.24
CA VAL A 64 -9.52 -13.32 -10.25
C VAL A 64 -8.07 -12.89 -10.09
N ASN A 65 -7.31 -12.88 -11.19
CA ASN A 65 -5.90 -12.50 -11.18
C ASN A 65 -5.74 -11.14 -11.87
N GLY A 66 -4.87 -10.30 -11.31
CA GLY A 66 -4.39 -9.05 -11.89
C GLY A 66 -3.07 -9.24 -12.62
N ILE A 67 -2.96 -8.72 -13.84
CA ILE A 67 -1.75 -8.75 -14.67
C ILE A 67 -1.57 -7.36 -15.31
N LEU A 68 -0.36 -6.81 -15.19
CA LEU A 68 0.07 -5.60 -15.90
C LEU A 68 1.52 -5.80 -16.35
N PHE A 69 1.75 -5.71 -17.65
CA PHE A 69 3.09 -5.67 -18.26
C PHE A 69 3.23 -4.37 -19.03
N GLN A 70 4.26 -3.60 -18.68
CA GLN A 70 4.54 -2.31 -19.28
C GLN A 70 6.05 -2.12 -19.53
N THR A 71 6.39 -1.29 -20.50
CA THR A 71 7.77 -0.81 -20.67
C THR A 71 8.14 0.17 -19.56
N LEU A 72 9.43 0.44 -19.38
CA LEU A 72 9.90 1.49 -18.44
C LEU A 72 9.40 2.89 -18.82
N LYS A 73 9.07 3.11 -20.10
CA LYS A 73 8.48 4.37 -20.59
C LYS A 73 6.98 4.48 -20.29
N GLY A 74 6.34 3.40 -19.85
CA GLY A 74 4.91 3.35 -19.53
C GLY A 74 4.04 2.74 -20.63
N ASP A 75 4.60 2.21 -21.73
CA ASP A 75 3.78 1.58 -22.77
C ASP A 75 3.24 0.24 -22.29
N ILE A 76 1.92 0.10 -22.25
CA ILE A 76 1.25 -1.13 -21.78
C ILE A 76 1.27 -2.17 -22.89
N LEU A 77 1.87 -3.33 -22.60
CA LEU A 77 1.98 -4.47 -23.52
C LEU A 77 0.91 -5.54 -23.25
N LEU A 78 0.50 -5.70 -21.98
CA LEU A 78 -0.56 -6.61 -21.57
C LEU A 78 -1.20 -6.11 -20.27
N GLU A 79 -2.54 -6.14 -20.20
CA GLU A 79 -3.30 -5.71 -19.04
C GLU A 79 -4.53 -6.61 -18.82
N GLN A 80 -4.73 -7.06 -17.59
CA GLN A 80 -5.91 -7.83 -17.17
C GLN A 80 -6.22 -7.52 -15.70
N ASN A 81 -7.42 -7.00 -15.39
CA ASN A 81 -7.88 -6.69 -14.02
C ASN A 81 -6.89 -5.84 -13.19
N SER A 82 -6.04 -5.04 -13.84
CA SER A 82 -5.01 -4.20 -13.19
C SER A 82 -5.58 -3.21 -12.16
N GLN A 83 -6.78 -2.70 -12.42
CA GLN A 83 -7.48 -1.72 -11.57
C GLN A 83 -8.28 -2.34 -10.43
N GLN A 84 -8.18 -3.66 -10.21
CA GLN A 84 -8.82 -4.33 -9.08
C GLN A 84 -7.87 -4.38 -7.89
N TYR A 85 -8.43 -4.34 -6.68
CA TYR A 85 -7.68 -4.52 -5.46
C TYR A 85 -7.43 -6.01 -5.18
N PHE A 86 -6.20 -6.34 -4.78
CA PHE A 86 -5.78 -7.68 -4.40
C PHE A 86 -5.05 -7.66 -3.06
N ASN A 87 -5.05 -8.77 -2.34
CA ASN A 87 -4.11 -8.97 -1.23
C ASN A 87 -2.72 -9.26 -1.83
N PRO A 88 -1.73 -8.37 -1.66
CA PRO A 88 -0.41 -8.54 -2.27
C PRO A 88 0.44 -9.61 -1.57
N ALA A 89 0.03 -10.10 -0.39
CA ALA A 89 0.83 -10.97 0.46
C ALA A 89 2.26 -10.42 0.61
N SER A 90 3.28 -11.23 0.30
CA SER A 90 4.68 -10.81 0.43
C SER A 90 5.15 -9.77 -0.60
N VAL A 91 4.38 -9.49 -1.68
CA VAL A 91 4.73 -8.41 -2.63
C VAL A 91 4.74 -7.04 -1.94
N MET A 92 4.03 -6.88 -0.82
CA MET A 92 4.10 -5.71 0.06
C MET A 92 5.54 -5.34 0.46
N LYS A 93 6.44 -6.32 0.55
CA LYS A 93 7.84 -6.10 0.90
C LYS A 93 8.57 -5.17 -0.10
N ILE A 94 8.12 -5.06 -1.35
CA ILE A 94 8.71 -4.11 -2.32
C ILE A 94 8.49 -2.67 -1.84
N ALA A 95 7.25 -2.31 -1.49
CA ALA A 95 6.93 -0.98 -0.98
C ALA A 95 7.63 -0.70 0.36
N THR A 96 7.65 -1.67 1.27
CA THR A 96 8.37 -1.54 2.55
C THR A 96 9.87 -1.35 2.34
N SER A 97 10.49 -2.07 1.39
CA SER A 97 11.92 -1.94 1.11
C SER A 97 12.26 -0.59 0.48
N PHE A 98 11.41 -0.09 -0.42
CA PHE A 98 11.57 1.25 -0.99
C PHE A 98 11.57 2.32 0.10
N ILE A 99 10.58 2.30 1.00
CA ILE A 99 10.50 3.24 2.11
C ILE A 99 11.68 3.06 3.08
N ALA A 100 12.11 1.83 3.36
CA ALA A 100 13.27 1.59 4.21
C ALA A 100 14.56 2.20 3.61
N LEU A 101 14.78 2.06 2.30
CA LEU A 101 15.91 2.67 1.62
C LEU A 101 15.85 4.21 1.65
N GLU A 102 14.67 4.78 1.39
CA GLU A 102 14.44 6.23 1.44
C GLU A 102 14.65 6.81 2.84
N GLN A 103 14.19 6.12 3.89
CA GLN A 103 14.22 6.63 5.26
C GLN A 103 15.52 6.32 6.00
N LEU A 104 16.11 5.15 5.79
CA LEU A 104 17.27 4.68 6.55
C LEU A 104 18.58 4.84 5.78
N GLY A 105 18.52 4.85 4.45
CA GLY A 105 19.70 4.77 3.59
C GLY A 105 20.14 3.33 3.31
N TYR A 106 20.95 3.16 2.26
CA TYR A 106 21.46 1.85 1.83
C TYR A 106 22.54 1.29 2.78
N ASP A 107 23.17 2.16 3.57
CA ASP A 107 24.27 1.87 4.48
C ASP A 107 23.82 1.71 5.93
N TYR A 108 22.51 1.80 6.21
CA TYR A 108 21.97 1.61 7.55
C TYR A 108 22.39 0.26 8.16
N ARG A 109 22.67 0.28 9.46
CA ARG A 109 23.02 -0.89 10.27
C ARG A 109 22.20 -0.87 11.56
N PHE A 110 21.65 -2.03 11.93
CA PHE A 110 21.03 -2.21 13.23
C PHE A 110 22.12 -2.34 14.30
N ASN A 111 22.04 -1.50 15.33
CA ASN A 111 22.96 -1.56 16.46
C ASN A 111 22.34 -2.37 17.60
N THR A 112 23.11 -3.31 18.14
CA THR A 112 22.73 -4.09 19.31
C THR A 112 23.72 -3.76 20.42
N ASN A 113 23.25 -3.07 21.45
CA ASN A 113 24.08 -2.56 22.54
C ASN A 113 23.68 -3.23 23.86
N ILE A 114 24.68 -3.54 24.69
CA ILE A 114 24.48 -4.02 26.07
C ILE A 114 24.75 -2.84 26.99
N TYR A 115 23.80 -2.53 27.87
CA TYR A 115 23.91 -1.45 28.84
C TYR A 115 23.84 -1.99 30.26
N THR A 116 24.51 -1.29 31.17
CA THR A 116 24.42 -1.53 32.60
C THR A 116 24.28 -0.20 33.34
N ASN A 117 23.62 -0.23 34.49
CA ASN A 117 23.51 0.86 35.45
C ASN A 117 24.52 0.76 36.60
N GLY A 118 25.24 -0.36 36.71
CA GLY A 118 26.26 -0.62 37.73
C GLY A 118 27.65 -0.17 37.31
N LYS A 119 28.56 -0.04 38.28
CA LYS A 119 29.99 0.17 37.99
C LYS A 119 30.67 -1.19 37.87
N ILE A 120 31.50 -1.35 36.85
CA ILE A 120 32.42 -2.48 36.75
C ILE A 120 33.59 -2.18 37.70
N ASP A 121 33.81 -3.05 38.68
CA ASP A 121 34.95 -2.94 39.61
C ASP A 121 36.27 -3.37 38.95
N GLN A 122 37.38 -3.28 39.68
CA GLN A 122 38.72 -3.58 39.14
C GLN A 122 38.90 -5.07 38.83
N GLU A 123 38.08 -5.90 39.45
CA GLU A 123 38.01 -7.35 39.29
C GLU A 123 37.09 -7.78 38.12
N GLY A 124 36.35 -6.84 37.52
CA GLY A 124 35.47 -7.08 36.39
C GLY A 124 34.04 -7.51 36.75
N SER A 125 33.64 -7.40 38.00
CA SER A 125 32.27 -7.66 38.45
C SER A 125 31.39 -6.43 38.33
N LEU A 126 30.13 -6.67 37.94
CA LEU A 126 29.13 -5.62 37.81
C LEU A 126 28.24 -5.59 39.06
N ASN A 127 28.33 -4.50 39.82
CA ASN A 127 27.59 -4.28 41.06
C ASN A 127 26.30 -3.48 40.86
#